data_AF-A0A966B845-F1
#
_entry.id   AF-A0A966B845-F1
#
_cell.length_a   1.000
_cell.length_b   1.000
_cell.length_c   1.000
_cell.angle_alpha   90.00
_cell.angle_beta   90.00
_cell.angle_gamma   90.00
#
_symmetry.space_group_name_H-M   'P 1'
#
loop_
_entity.id
_entity.type
_entity.pdbx_description
1 polymer ?
#
loop_
_entity_poly.entity_id
_entity_poly.type
_entity_poly.pdbx_seq_one_letter_code
_entity_poly.pdbx_strand_id
1 'polypeptide(L)'
;MDIPEIEIAELERCLAGGSLLLDVREDDEWAEAHIDGASHIALATIPDRLDEISTDVPIYVICARGVRSARAVEFLRHHKIEAINVVGGMMAWLDAQKPSIPGRN
;
A
#
# COMPACT_ATOMS: atom_id res chain seq x y z
N MET A 1 16.52 -7.67 -6.44
CA MET A 1 16.26 -8.00 -5.02
C MET A 1 14.97 -8.79 -5.01
N ASP A 2 14.82 -9.80 -4.15
CA ASP A 2 13.52 -10.47 -4.00
C ASP A 2 12.57 -9.50 -3.30
N ILE A 3 11.38 -9.28 -3.87
CA ILE A 3 10.37 -8.38 -3.29
C ILE A 3 9.44 -9.26 -2.46
N PRO A 4 9.37 -9.08 -1.13
CA PRO A 4 8.42 -9.84 -0.33
C PRO A 4 7.00 -9.45 -0.70
N GLU A 5 6.13 -10.45 -0.82
CA GLU A 5 4.75 -10.26 -1.26
C GLU A 5 3.75 -10.87 -0.28
N ILE A 6 2.53 -10.35 -0.30
CA ILE A 6 1.40 -10.85 0.48
C ILE A 6 0.13 -10.87 -0.37
N GLU A 7 -0.69 -11.89 -0.20
CA GLU A 7 -2.02 -11.95 -0.80
C GLU A 7 -3.08 -11.23 0.05
N ILE A 8 -4.16 -10.81 -0.59
CA ILE A 8 -5.28 -10.09 0.06
C ILE A 8 -5.84 -10.86 1.27
N ALA A 9 -5.91 -12.19 1.18
CA ALA A 9 -6.47 -13.03 2.25
C ALA A 9 -5.64 -13.01 3.54
N GLU A 10 -4.31 -12.80 3.45
CA GLU A 10 -3.46 -12.63 4.63
C GLU A 10 -3.45 -11.16 5.09
N LEU A 11 -3.44 -10.22 4.14
CA LEU A 11 -3.34 -8.79 4.42
C LEU A 11 -4.35 -8.33 5.47
N GLU A 12 -5.62 -8.73 5.37
CA GLU A 12 -6.66 -8.33 6.32
C GLU A 12 -6.32 -8.66 7.79
N ARG A 13 -5.71 -9.82 8.03
CA ARG A 13 -5.31 -10.24 9.38
C ARG A 13 -4.21 -9.34 9.91
N CYS A 14 -3.29 -8.93 9.05
CA CYS A 14 -2.21 -8.01 9.39
C CYS A 14 -2.73 -6.59 9.65
N LEU A 15 -3.70 -6.11 8.87
CA LEU A 15 -4.31 -4.78 9.07
C LEU A 15 -5.07 -4.70 10.40
N ALA A 16 -5.79 -5.75 10.79
CA ALA A 16 -6.44 -5.83 12.09
C ALA A 16 -5.45 -5.79 13.27
N GLY A 17 -4.18 -6.11 13.04
CA GLY A 17 -3.09 -6.06 14.01
C GLY A 17 -2.41 -4.71 14.17
N GLY A 18 -2.88 -3.66 13.48
CA GLY A 18 -2.31 -2.31 13.57
C GLY A 18 -1.13 -2.03 12.62
N SER A 19 -1.08 -2.73 11.49
CA SER A 19 -0.07 -2.50 10.46
C SER A 19 -0.36 -1.25 9.62
N LEU A 20 0.66 -0.69 8.97
CA LEU A 20 0.51 0.40 8.01
C LEU A 20 0.18 -0.17 6.62
N LEU A 21 -0.90 0.33 6.01
CA LEU A 21 -1.17 0.14 4.59
C LEU A 21 -0.89 1.44 3.83
N LEU A 22 0.12 1.42 2.97
CA LEU A 22 0.51 2.55 2.12
C LEU A 22 -0.06 2.37 0.71
N ASP A 23 -1.00 3.21 0.33
CA ASP A 23 -1.49 3.31 -1.04
C ASP A 23 -0.62 4.27 -1.84
N VAL A 24 -0.06 3.77 -2.96
CA VAL A 24 0.85 4.53 -3.84
C VAL A 24 0.24 4.84 -5.21
N ARG A 25 -1.08 4.71 -5.34
CA ARG A 25 -1.83 5.15 -6.51
C ARG A 25 -1.83 6.68 -6.64
N GLU A 26 -2.28 7.18 -7.78
CA GLU A 26 -2.44 8.62 -7.99
C GLU A 26 -3.61 9.19 -7.16
N ASP A 27 -3.65 10.51 -6.99
CA ASP A 27 -4.63 11.21 -6.16
C ASP A 27 -6.08 10.97 -6.61
N ASP A 28 -6.32 10.85 -7.92
CA ASP A 28 -7.64 10.58 -8.49
C ASP A 28 -8.12 9.17 -8.15
N GLU A 29 -7.25 8.16 -8.30
CA GLU A 29 -7.56 6.78 -7.91
C GLU A 29 -7.84 6.63 -6.40
N TRP A 30 -7.11 7.39 -5.58
CA TRP A 30 -7.31 7.45 -4.12
C TRP A 30 -8.64 8.14 -3.76
N ALA A 31 -8.97 9.23 -4.45
CA ALA A 31 -10.19 9.99 -4.25
C ALA A 31 -11.45 9.20 -4.64
N GLU A 32 -11.36 8.33 -5.66
CA GLU A 32 -12.47 7.46 -6.04
C GLU A 32 -12.84 6.47 -4.93
N ALA A 33 -11.87 5.68 -4.47
CA ALA A 33 -12.04 4.75 -3.35
C ALA A 33 -10.70 4.24 -2.83
N HIS A 34 -10.63 3.96 -1.53
CA HIS A 34 -9.46 3.34 -0.89
C HIS A 34 -9.85 2.48 0.32
N ILE A 35 -8.88 1.74 0.85
CA ILE A 35 -9.08 0.90 2.04
C ILE A 35 -9.09 1.80 3.28
N ASP A 36 -10.10 1.63 4.14
CA ASP A 36 -10.20 2.42 5.37
C ASP A 36 -8.94 2.23 6.25
N GLY A 37 -8.44 3.35 6.79
CA GLY A 37 -7.20 3.39 7.56
C GLY A 37 -5.90 3.32 6.74
N ALA A 38 -5.95 3.23 5.41
CA ALA A 38 -4.76 3.35 4.58
C ALA A 38 -4.19 4.78 4.63
N SER A 39 -2.87 4.90 4.46
CA SER A 39 -2.17 6.16 4.22
C SER A 39 -1.84 6.31 2.74
N HIS A 40 -1.85 7.53 2.22
CA HIS A 40 -1.65 7.79 0.80
C HIS A 40 -0.42 8.64 0.52
N ILE A 41 0.48 8.09 -0.30
CA ILE A 41 1.64 8.77 -0.85
C ILE A 41 1.84 8.26 -2.28
N ALA A 42 1.47 9.07 -3.28
CA ALA A 42 1.65 8.71 -4.68
C ALA A 42 3.11 8.30 -4.97
N LEU A 43 3.31 7.25 -5.77
CA LEU A 43 4.63 6.65 -6.03
C LEU A 43 5.70 7.68 -6.39
N ALA A 44 5.36 8.66 -7.23
CA ALA A 44 6.29 9.69 -7.69
C ALA A 44 6.80 10.62 -6.57
N THR A 45 6.05 10.74 -5.46
CA THR A 45 6.33 11.65 -4.34
C THR A 45 7.01 10.97 -3.16
N ILE A 46 7.11 9.63 -3.17
CA ILE A 46 7.74 8.86 -2.09
C ILE A 46 9.16 9.35 -1.76
N PRO A 47 10.06 9.63 -2.73
CA PRO A 47 11.41 10.07 -2.41
C PRO A 47 11.48 11.34 -1.56
N ASP A 48 10.50 12.24 -1.73
CA ASP A 48 10.44 13.52 -1.03
C ASP A 48 9.68 13.42 0.31
N ARG A 49 8.96 12.31 0.54
CA ARG A 49 8.05 12.10 1.69
C ARG A 49 8.43 10.87 2.52
N LEU A 50 9.68 10.40 2.39
CA LEU A 50 10.19 9.24 3.14
C LEU A 50 9.99 9.39 4.66
N ASP A 51 10.19 10.59 5.19
CA ASP A 51 10.09 10.88 6.62
C ASP A 51 8.66 10.79 7.18
N GLU A 52 7.65 10.74 6.31
CA GLU A 52 6.24 10.57 6.72
C GLU A 52 5.86 9.09 6.92
N ILE A 53 6.69 8.16 6.45
CA ILE A 53 6.41 6.73 6.51
C ILE A 53 6.87 6.19 7.87
N SER A 54 5.91 5.84 8.73
CA SER A 54 6.22 5.20 10.01
C SER A 54 6.90 3.84 9.78
N THR A 55 8.03 3.64 10.45
CA THR A 55 8.80 2.39 10.42
C THR A 55 8.64 1.55 11.68
N ASP A 56 7.74 1.94 12.57
CA ASP A 56 7.51 1.26 13.87
C ASP A 56 6.59 0.03 13.75
N VAL A 57 5.88 -0.08 12.62
CA VAL A 57 4.91 -1.13 12.32
C VAL A 57 5.19 -1.75 10.95
N PRO A 58 4.71 -2.97 10.67
CA PRO A 58 4.83 -3.57 9.34
C PRO A 58 4.16 -2.69 8.27
N ILE A 59 4.84 -2.52 7.14
CA ILE A 59 4.38 -1.70 6.02
C ILE A 59 3.96 -2.59 4.86
N TYR A 60 2.70 -2.49 4.46
CA TYR A 60 2.15 -3.12 3.28
C TYR A 60 1.91 -2.05 2.23
N VAL A 61 2.36 -2.27 0.99
CA VAL A 61 2.24 -1.28 -0.07
C VAL A 61 1.31 -1.79 -1.14
N ILE A 62 0.30 -0.99 -1.47
CA ILE A 62 -0.74 -1.34 -2.43
C ILE A 62 -0.80 -0.30 -3.56
N CYS A 63 -1.04 -0.77 -4.78
CA CYS A 63 -1.42 0.08 -5.89
C CYS A 63 -2.61 -0.54 -6.63
N ALA A 64 -2.93 -0.13 -7.86
CA ALA A 64 -4.04 -0.74 -8.60
C ALA A 64 -3.90 -2.27 -8.80
N ARG A 65 -2.70 -2.76 -9.17
CA ARG A 65 -2.48 -4.15 -9.62
C ARG A 65 -1.21 -4.83 -9.08
N GLY A 66 -0.48 -4.19 -8.17
CA GLY A 66 0.78 -4.69 -7.61
C GLY A 66 2.07 -4.18 -8.29
N VAL A 67 2.00 -3.59 -9.49
CA VAL A 67 3.20 -3.20 -10.26
C VAL A 67 3.90 -1.95 -9.71
N ARG A 68 3.14 -0.88 -9.41
CA ARG A 68 3.68 0.37 -8.85
C ARG A 68 4.13 0.16 -7.40
N SER A 69 3.39 -0.62 -6.63
CA SER A 69 3.72 -0.96 -5.25
C SER A 69 4.98 -1.81 -5.16
N ALA A 70 5.25 -2.74 -6.08
CA ALA A 70 6.53 -3.44 -6.14
C ALA A 70 7.72 -2.47 -6.30
N ARG A 71 7.60 -1.43 -7.14
CA ARG A 71 8.63 -0.39 -7.29
C ARG A 71 8.80 0.43 -6.01
N ALA A 72 7.70 0.81 -5.36
CA ALA A 72 7.75 1.49 -4.07
C ALA A 72 8.46 0.62 -3.01
N VAL A 73 8.15 -0.68 -2.92
CA VAL A 73 8.81 -1.60 -2.00
C VAL A 73 10.30 -1.71 -2.30
N GLU A 74 10.69 -1.85 -3.56
CA GLU A 74 12.11 -1.86 -3.94
C GLU A 74 12.83 -0.58 -3.48
N PHE A 75 12.23 0.58 -3.71
CA PHE A 75 12.76 1.87 -3.28
C PHE A 75 12.88 1.96 -1.75
N LEU A 76 11.81 1.65 -1.00
CA LEU A 76 11.79 1.70 0.46
C LEU A 76 12.85 0.78 1.06
N ARG A 77 12.97 -0.45 0.54
CA ARG A 77 13.97 -1.42 1.00
C ARG A 77 15.40 -0.97 0.70
N HIS A 78 15.63 -0.28 -0.42
CA HIS A 78 16.93 0.35 -0.70
C HIS A 78 17.30 1.39 0.37
N HIS A 79 16.29 2.08 0.92
CA HIS A 79 16.43 3.02 2.03
C HIS A 79 16.33 2.35 3.42
N LYS A 80 16.46 1.02 3.50
CA LYS A 80 16.41 0.22 4.74
C LYS A 80 15.06 0.28 5.47
N ILE A 81 13.99 0.59 4.74
CA ILE A 81 12.61 0.54 5.23
C ILE A 81 12.01 -0.79 4.77
N GLU A 82 11.66 -1.65 5.73
CA GLU A 82 11.05 -2.94 5.43
C GLU A 82 9.59 -2.73 4.97
N ALA A 83 9.28 -3.18 3.76
CA ALA A 83 7.96 -3.07 3.16
C ALA A 83 7.64 -4.35 2.37
N ILE A 84 6.34 -4.66 2.26
CA ILE A 84 5.79 -5.86 1.61
C ILE A 84 4.80 -5.45 0.51
N ASN A 85 4.93 -6.02 -0.68
CA ASN A 85 4.06 -5.73 -1.81
C ASN A 85 2.74 -6.50 -1.69
N VAL A 86 1.61 -5.81 -1.89
CA VAL A 86 0.30 -6.47 -1.95
C VAL A 86 0.03 -6.98 -3.37
N VAL A 87 -0.04 -8.29 -3.53
CA VAL A 87 -0.28 -8.96 -4.81
C VAL A 87 -1.67 -8.61 -5.33
N GLY A 88 -1.77 -8.27 -6.62
CA GLY A 88 -3.04 -7.97 -7.28
C GLY A 88 -3.63 -6.60 -6.92
N GLY A 89 -3.08 -5.91 -5.92
CA GLY A 89 -3.43 -4.53 -5.60
C GLY A 89 -4.90 -4.33 -5.20
N MET A 90 -5.37 -3.08 -5.36
CA MET A 90 -6.77 -2.71 -5.14
C MET A 90 -7.75 -3.48 -6.01
N MET A 91 -7.34 -3.91 -7.22
CA MET A 91 -8.20 -4.75 -8.07
C MET A 91 -8.53 -6.07 -7.39
N ALA A 92 -7.53 -6.78 -6.84
CA ALA A 92 -7.76 -8.03 -6.11
C ALA A 92 -8.56 -7.82 -4.82
N TRP A 93 -8.38 -6.67 -4.14
CA TRP A 93 -9.19 -6.30 -2.98
C TRP A 93 -10.68 -6.16 -3.33
N LEU A 94 -10.98 -5.46 -4.43
CA LEU A 94 -12.34 -5.25 -4.91
C LEU A 94 -12.96 -6.54 -5.47
N ASP A 95 -12.20 -7.35 -6.20
CA ASP A 95 -12.65 -8.65 -6.72
C ASP A 95 -13.01 -9.62 -5.56
N ALA A 96 -12.29 -9.53 -4.46
CA ALA A 96 -12.59 -10.24 -3.21
C ALA A 96 -13.78 -9.63 -2.43
N GLN A 97 -14.47 -8.64 -2.99
CA GLN A 97 -15.62 -7.93 -2.41
C GLN A 97 -15.33 -7.36 -1.01
N LYS A 98 -14.10 -6.90 -0.81
CA LYS A 98 -13.67 -6.30 0.45
C LYS A 98 -14.09 -4.83 0.54
N PRO A 99 -14.33 -4.30 1.76
CA PRO A 99 -14.83 -2.94 1.92
C PRO A 99 -13.80 -1.91 1.47
N SER A 100 -14.27 -0.86 0.82
CA SER A 100 -13.51 0.37 0.54
C SER A 100 -14.40 1.56 0.85
N ILE A 101 -13.77 2.70 1.14
CA ILE A 101 -14.43 3.96 1.42
C ILE A 101 -14.13 4.96 0.30
N PRO A 102 -15.09 5.83 -0.08
CA PRO A 102 -14.82 6.94 -0.98
C PRO A 102 -13.79 7.89 -0.38
N GLY A 103 -12.94 8.49 -1.21
CA GLY A 103 -12.11 9.60 -0.79
C GLY A 103 -12.96 10.80 -0.39
N ARG A 104 -12.60 11.44 0.72
CA ARG A 104 -13.16 12.75 1.05
C ARG A 104 -12.39 13.80 0.26
N ASN A 105 -13.10 14.50 -0.64
CA ASN A 105 -12.64 15.76 -1.21
C ASN A 105 -12.48 16.84 -0.14
#